data_AF-A0A0F9JVF6-F1
#
_entry.id   AF-A0A0F9JVF6-F1
#
_cell.length_a   1.000
_cell.length_b   1.000
_cell.length_c   1.000
_cell.angle_alpha   90.00
_cell.angle_beta   90.00
_cell.angle_gamma   90.00
#
_symmetry.space_group_name_H-M   'P 1'
#
loop_
_entity.id
_entity.type
_entity.pdbx_description
1 polymer ?
#
loop_
_entity_poly.entity_id
_entity_poly.type
_entity_poly.pdbx_seq_one_letter_code
_entity_poly.pdbx_strand_id
1 'polypeptide(L)'
;MTIGCEKISFSYGEKLVLDDISIQFEKGYLYGVLGPNGSGKTTLLKVLNGVLKSIYGKVMVDNKNIENLTIREIAKKIALVPQSTSINFDFSVKNIVMMGRYAHVGRFSRESNEDRKIVNEIL
;
A
#
# COMPACT_ATOMS: atom_id res chain seq x y z
N MET A 1 3.13 12.29 6.33
CA MET A 1 2.24 11.13 6.45
C MET A 1 2.73 10.33 7.62
N THR A 2 1.85 10.03 8.57
CA THR A 2 2.13 9.04 9.61
C THR A 2 1.40 7.75 9.26
N ILE A 3 2.03 6.62 9.51
CA ILE A 3 1.40 5.30 9.34
C ILE A 3 1.79 4.42 10.52
N GLY A 4 0.85 3.66 11.04
CA GLY A 4 1.12 2.77 12.16
C GLY A 4 0.00 1.78 12.37
N CYS A 5 0.20 0.91 13.33
CA CYS A 5 -0.80 -0.04 13.74
C CYS A 5 -0.76 -0.27 15.24
N GLU A 6 -1.91 -0.63 15.79
CA GLU A 6 -2.10 -0.94 17.21
C GLU A 6 -2.72 -2.32 17.32
N LYS A 7 -2.02 -3.22 18.02
CA LYS A 7 -2.46 -4.58 18.38
C LYS A 7 -2.94 -5.43 17.20
N ILE A 8 -2.20 -5.39 16.10
CA ILE A 8 -2.54 -6.16 14.90
C ILE A 8 -2.24 -7.63 15.12
N SER A 9 -3.30 -8.43 14.99
CA SER A 9 -3.20 -9.87 14.83
C SER A 9 -3.84 -10.31 13.51
N PHE A 10 -3.17 -11.20 12.79
CA PHE A 10 -3.62 -11.70 11.49
C PHE A 10 -3.23 -13.16 11.29
N SER A 11 -4.16 -13.93 10.70
CA SER A 11 -3.98 -15.35 10.39
C SER A 11 -4.36 -15.64 8.94
N TYR A 12 -3.64 -16.59 8.32
CA TYR A 12 -4.11 -17.27 7.10
C TYR A 12 -4.79 -18.57 7.51
N GLY A 13 -6.12 -18.60 7.50
CA GLY A 13 -6.88 -19.69 8.12
C GLY A 13 -6.56 -19.79 9.60
N GLU A 14 -6.17 -20.97 10.06
CA GLU A 14 -5.82 -21.22 11.47
C GLU A 14 -4.39 -20.80 11.85
N LYS A 15 -3.54 -20.50 10.85
CA LYS A 15 -2.14 -20.14 11.11
C LYS A 15 -2.01 -18.67 11.45
N LEU A 16 -1.74 -18.36 12.72
CA LEU A 16 -1.36 -17.02 13.18
C LEU A 16 -0.01 -16.61 12.57
N VAL A 17 0.03 -15.43 11.94
CA VAL A 17 1.22 -14.88 11.26
C VAL A 17 1.69 -13.58 11.90
N LEU A 18 0.76 -12.72 12.31
CA LEU A 18 1.04 -11.53 13.09
C LEU A 18 0.34 -11.68 14.43
N ASP A 19 1.05 -11.39 15.51
CA ASP A 19 0.57 -11.52 16.88
C ASP A 19 0.87 -10.24 17.66
N ASP A 20 -0.19 -9.49 17.99
CA ASP A 20 -0.18 -8.26 18.79
C ASP A 20 0.86 -7.20 18.36
N ILE A 21 0.98 -6.97 17.05
CA ILE A 21 1.95 -6.01 16.50
C ILE A 21 1.46 -4.57 16.69
N SER A 22 2.24 -3.77 17.42
CA SER A 22 2.03 -2.32 17.58
C SER A 22 3.28 -1.54 17.18
N ILE A 23 3.19 -0.75 16.11
CA ILE A 23 4.33 -0.01 15.53
C ILE A 23 3.85 1.32 14.94
N GLN A 24 4.66 2.37 15.04
CA GLN A 24 4.41 3.67 14.42
C GLN A 24 5.61 4.09 13.55
N PHE A 25 5.31 4.60 12.36
CA PHE A 25 6.28 5.10 11.39
C PHE A 25 6.03 6.59 11.14
N GLU A 26 7.09 7.37 11.32
CA GLU A 26 7.08 8.81 11.18
C GLU A 26 7.53 9.27 9.79
N LYS A 27 7.03 10.44 9.37
CA LYS A 27 7.43 11.04 8.10
C LYS A 27 8.92 11.40 8.13
N GLY A 28 9.61 11.15 7.02
CA GLY A 28 10.99 11.60 6.81
C GLY A 28 12.06 10.60 7.25
N TYR A 29 11.64 9.42 7.71
CA TYR A 29 12.55 8.34 8.09
C TYR A 29 12.47 7.18 7.10
N LEU A 30 13.60 6.47 6.96
CA LEU A 30 13.68 5.20 6.26
C LEU A 30 13.70 4.08 7.29
N TYR A 31 12.75 3.15 7.19
CA TYR A 31 12.63 2.02 8.10
C TYR A 31 12.95 0.71 7.40
N GLY A 32 13.68 -0.17 8.10
CA GLY A 32 13.94 -1.53 7.67
C GLY A 32 13.14 -2.53 8.51
N VAL A 33 12.39 -3.41 7.86
CA VAL A 33 11.71 -4.53 8.53
C VAL A 33 12.51 -5.81 8.26
N LEU A 34 13.12 -6.37 9.28
CA LEU A 34 14.03 -7.52 9.19
C LEU A 34 13.44 -8.76 9.87
N GLY A 35 13.86 -9.94 9.42
CA GLY A 35 13.44 -11.23 9.98
C GLY A 35 13.56 -12.37 8.97
N PRO A 36 13.50 -13.64 9.40
CA PRO A 36 13.62 -14.80 8.52
C PRO A 36 12.44 -14.92 7.54
N ASN A 37 12.59 -15.73 6.50
CA ASN A 37 11.48 -16.04 5.60
C ASN A 37 10.32 -16.68 6.39
N GLY A 38 9.09 -16.25 6.10
CA GLY A 38 7.90 -16.69 6.84
C GLY A 38 7.61 -15.92 8.12
N SER A 39 8.45 -14.98 8.57
CA SER A 39 8.22 -14.17 9.78
C SER A 39 7.08 -13.13 9.66
N GLY A 40 6.30 -13.14 8.58
CA GLY A 40 5.17 -12.23 8.40
C GLY A 40 5.48 -10.84 7.84
N LYS A 41 6.71 -10.52 7.40
CA LYS A 41 7.07 -9.19 6.87
C LYS A 41 6.16 -8.72 5.72
N THR A 42 6.01 -9.54 4.70
CA THR A 42 5.14 -9.24 3.55
C THR A 42 3.68 -9.14 3.99
N THR A 43 3.26 -9.94 4.97
CA THR A 43 1.92 -9.88 5.56
C THR A 43 1.68 -8.58 6.31
N LEU A 44 2.65 -8.12 7.11
CA LEU A 44 2.62 -6.83 7.80
C LEU A 44 2.46 -5.68 6.81
N LEU A 45 3.26 -5.65 5.74
CA LEU A 45 3.15 -4.61 4.70
C LEU A 45 1.78 -4.63 4.00
N LYS A 46 1.22 -5.81 3.77
CA LYS A 46 -0.13 -5.98 3.20
C LYS A 46 -1.25 -5.58 4.16
N VAL A 47 -1.05 -5.70 5.46
CA VAL A 47 -2.01 -5.19 6.46
C VAL A 47 -1.93 -3.67 6.54
N LEU A 48 -0.72 -3.11 6.61
CA LEU A 48 -0.50 -1.67 6.69
C LEU A 48 -1.01 -0.91 5.46
N ASN A 49 -0.98 -1.51 4.27
CA ASN A 49 -1.52 -0.90 3.05
C ASN A 49 -3.00 -1.22 2.78
N GLY A 50 -3.66 -1.97 3.68
CA GLY A 50 -5.08 -2.31 3.57
C GLY A 50 -5.43 -3.43 2.58
N VAL A 51 -4.46 -4.12 1.98
CA VAL A 51 -4.73 -5.29 1.11
C VAL A 51 -5.24 -6.47 1.92
N LEU A 52 -4.76 -6.65 3.15
CA LEU A 52 -5.25 -7.64 4.09
C LEU A 52 -5.91 -6.94 5.27
N LYS A 53 -7.12 -7.38 5.62
CA LYS A 53 -7.80 -6.91 6.84
C LYS A 53 -7.30 -7.72 8.04
N SER A 54 -6.89 -7.05 9.11
CA SER A 54 -6.54 -7.72 10.36
C SER A 54 -7.77 -8.30 11.04
N ILE A 55 -7.57 -9.32 11.89
CA ILE A 55 -8.65 -9.92 12.69
C ILE A 55 -8.89 -9.05 13.93
N TYR A 56 -7.81 -8.52 14.50
CA TYR A 56 -7.81 -7.62 15.65
C TYR A 56 -6.94 -6.40 15.39
N GLY A 57 -7.12 -5.37 16.22
CA GLY A 57 -6.37 -4.13 16.14
C GLY A 57 -6.86 -3.19 15.05
N LYS A 58 -6.09 -2.13 14.80
CA LYS A 58 -6.38 -1.13 13.77
C LYS A 58 -5.11 -0.61 13.13
N VAL A 59 -5.20 -0.24 11.87
CA VAL A 59 -4.16 0.48 11.13
C VAL A 59 -4.57 1.94 11.03
N MET A 60 -3.62 2.84 11.31
CA MET A 60 -3.84 4.28 11.32
C MET A 60 -2.98 4.92 10.23
N VAL A 61 -3.60 5.74 9.38
CA VAL A 61 -2.94 6.55 8.35
C VAL A 61 -3.36 8.00 8.56
N ASP A 62 -2.41 8.88 8.86
CA ASP A 62 -2.67 10.30 9.21
C ASP A 62 -3.78 10.44 10.27
N ASN A 63 -3.69 9.67 11.36
CA ASN A 63 -4.66 9.62 12.46
C ASN A 63 -6.08 9.17 12.09
N LYS A 64 -6.27 8.59 10.90
CA LYS A 64 -7.53 7.96 10.49
C LYS A 64 -7.37 6.45 10.45
N ASN A 65 -8.36 5.73 10.96
CA ASN A 65 -8.41 4.28 10.76
C ASN A 65 -8.49 4.00 9.26
N ILE A 66 -7.66 3.10 8.75
CA ILE A 66 -7.61 2.73 7.34
C ILE A 66 -8.97 2.22 6.83
N GLU A 67 -9.77 1.60 7.69
CA GLU A 67 -11.12 1.11 7.35
C GLU A 67 -12.11 2.23 7.02
N ASN A 68 -11.83 3.45 7.49
CA ASN A 68 -12.64 4.64 7.22
C ASN A 68 -12.18 5.38 5.96
N LEU A 69 -11.20 4.85 5.23
CA LEU A 69 -10.68 5.42 3.99
C LEU A 69 -11.14 4.58 2.80
N THR A 70 -11.48 5.27 1.71
CA THR A 70 -11.71 4.60 0.43
C THR A 70 -10.39 4.06 -0.13
N ILE A 71 -10.46 3.00 -0.94
CA ILE A 71 -9.28 2.44 -1.65
C ILE A 71 -8.52 3.53 -2.41
N ARG A 72 -9.25 4.51 -2.98
CA ARG A 72 -8.67 5.64 -3.71
C ARG A 72 -7.90 6.61 -2.80
N GLU A 73 -8.39 6.87 -1.60
CA GLU A 73 -7.67 7.69 -0.62
C GLU A 73 -6.41 6.98 -0.12
N ILE A 74 -6.48 5.67 0.09
CA ILE A 74 -5.32 4.84 0.47
C ILE A 74 -4.27 4.87 -0.65
N ALA A 75 -4.68 4.58 -1.90
CA ALA A 75 -3.77 4.51 -3.06
C ALA A 75 -3.12 5.85 -3.42
N LYS A 76 -3.67 7.00 -3.00
CA LYS A 76 -3.02 8.32 -3.13
C LYS A 76 -1.91 8.54 -2.09
N LYS A 77 -1.88 7.75 -1.02
CA LYS A 77 -0.98 7.95 0.14
C LYS A 77 0.07 6.84 0.24
N ILE A 78 -0.31 5.60 -0.08
CA ILE A 78 0.51 4.41 0.12
C ILE A 78 0.68 3.71 -1.23
N ALA A 79 1.93 3.46 -1.61
CA ALA A 79 2.28 2.59 -2.72
C ALA A 79 2.94 1.31 -2.19
N LEU A 80 2.65 0.17 -2.81
CA LEU A 80 3.30 -1.10 -2.54
C LEU A 80 4.01 -1.58 -3.80
N VAL A 81 5.31 -1.82 -3.69
CA VAL A 81 6.07 -2.51 -4.73
C VAL A 81 6.02 -4.01 -4.43
N PRO A 82 5.41 -4.84 -5.30
CA PRO A 82 5.30 -6.27 -5.05
C PRO A 82 6.68 -6.94 -5.14
N GLN A 83 6.85 -8.04 -4.39
CA GLN A 83 8.09 -8.83 -4.40
C GLN A 83 8.39 -9.45 -5.78
N SER A 84 7.35 -9.77 -6.56
CA SER A 84 7.45 -10.26 -7.92
C SER A 84 6.51 -9.47 -8.83
N THR A 85 6.99 -9.04 -9.98
CA THR A 85 6.19 -8.34 -10.99
C THR A 85 6.17 -9.18 -12.27
N SER A 86 5.04 -9.84 -12.55
CA SER A 86 4.81 -10.53 -13.83
C SER A 86 3.97 -9.63 -14.72
N ILE A 87 4.58 -9.07 -15.77
CA ILE A 87 3.86 -8.30 -16.79
C ILE A 87 3.57 -9.26 -17.95
N ASN A 88 2.31 -9.66 -18.09
CA ASN A 88 1.89 -10.69 -19.05
C ASN A 88 1.60 -10.14 -20.45
N PHE A 89 1.80 -8.84 -20.68
CA PHE A 89 1.51 -8.17 -21.95
C PHE A 89 2.55 -7.08 -22.24
N ASP A 90 2.77 -6.78 -23.52
CA ASP A 90 3.68 -5.73 -23.94
C ASP A 90 3.07 -4.35 -23.66
N PHE A 91 3.51 -3.74 -22.56
CA PHE A 91 3.21 -2.35 -22.23
C PHE A 91 4.44 -1.48 -22.44
N SER A 92 4.25 -0.28 -23.00
CA SER A 92 5.31 0.72 -22.98
C SER A 92 5.59 1.16 -21.53
N VAL A 93 6.82 1.59 -21.25
CA VAL A 93 7.19 2.18 -19.95
C VAL A 93 6.21 3.29 -19.59
N LYS A 94 5.86 4.13 -20.56
CA LYS A 94 4.87 5.21 -20.40
C LYS A 94 3.50 4.71 -19.93
N ASN A 95 3.01 3.58 -20.46
CA ASN A 95 1.73 3.01 -20.04
C ASN A 95 1.79 2.51 -18.59
N ILE A 96 2.88 1.85 -18.20
CA ILE A 96 3.09 1.36 -16.82
C ILE A 96 3.12 2.54 -15.83
N VAL A 97 3.87 3.60 -16.17
CA VAL A 97 3.95 4.80 -15.33
C VAL A 97 2.58 5.50 -15.26
N MET A 98 1.84 5.55 -16.37
CA MET A 98 0.48 6.10 -16.40
C MET A 98 -0.50 5.31 -15.52
N MET A 99 -0.39 3.99 -15.43
CA MET A 99 -1.23 3.18 -14.52
C MET A 99 -1.07 3.59 -13.05
N GLY A 100 0.11 4.09 -12.65
CA GLY A 100 0.33 4.66 -11.32
C GLY A 100 -0.55 5.89 -11.02
N ARG A 101 -1.10 6.56 -12.04
CA ARG A 101 -2.00 7.73 -11.90
C ARG A 101 -3.46 7.37 -11.66
N TYR A 102 -3.87 6.10 -11.71
CA TYR A 102 -5.29 5.71 -11.63
C TYR A 102 -6.02 6.19 -10.36
N ALA A 103 -5.33 6.31 -9.23
CA ALA A 103 -5.92 6.89 -8.01
C ALA A 103 -6.27 8.38 -8.14
N HIS A 104 -5.69 9.08 -9.12
CA HIS A 104 -5.90 10.50 -9.39
C HIS A 104 -6.95 10.74 -10.49
N VAL A 105 -7.18 9.79 -11.40
CA VAL A 105 -8.14 9.90 -12.51
C VAL A 105 -9.59 9.69 -12.06
N GLY A 106 -10.51 10.60 -12.42
CA GLY A 106 -11.94 10.54 -12.06
C GLY A 106 -12.61 9.21 -12.47
N ARG A 107 -13.68 8.81 -11.76
CA ARG A 107 -14.42 7.60 -12.12
C ARG A 107 -15.00 7.77 -13.53
N PHE A 108 -14.80 6.79 -14.41
CA PHE A 108 -15.17 6.83 -15.84
C PHE A 108 -14.53 7.98 -16.64
N SER A 109 -13.46 8.59 -16.12
CA SER A 109 -12.71 9.62 -16.84
C SER A 109 -11.50 9.02 -17.53
N ARG A 110 -11.05 9.66 -18.61
CA ARG A 110 -9.73 9.40 -19.20
C ARG A 110 -8.66 10.20 -18.45
N GLU A 111 -7.40 9.85 -18.67
CA GLU A 111 -6.28 10.60 -18.09
C GLU A 111 -6.32 12.04 -18.60
N SER A 112 -6.15 12.99 -17.68
CA SER A 112 -6.16 14.40 -18.00
C SER A 112 -4.85 14.82 -18.70
N ASN A 113 -4.83 16.01 -19.30
CA ASN A 113 -3.57 16.60 -19.79
C ASN A 113 -2.56 16.78 -18.64
N GLU A 114 -3.04 17.03 -17.42
CA GLU A 114 -2.19 17.11 -16.24
C GLU A 114 -1.55 15.76 -15.89
N ASP A 115 -2.31 14.67 -15.93
CA ASP A 115 -1.75 13.33 -15.71
C ASP A 115 -0.68 12.98 -16.75
N ARG A 116 -0.92 13.33 -18.02
CA ARG A 116 0.06 13.16 -19.10
C ARG A 116 1.30 13.99 -18.88
N LYS A 117 1.15 15.23 -18.41
CA LYS A 117 2.27 16.11 -18.09
C LYS A 117 3.12 15.53 -16.96
N ILE A 118 2.51 15.16 -15.84
CA ILE A 118 3.19 14.53 -14.70
C ILE A 118 3.97 13.30 -15.15
N VAL A 119 3.37 12.44 -15.97
CA VAL A 119 4.02 11.22 -16.46
C VAL A 119 5.18 11.55 -17.41
N ASN A 120 5.03 12.52 -18.30
CA ASN A 120 6.11 12.90 -19.22
C ASN A 120 7.29 13.60 -18.52
N GLU A 121 7.09 14.25 -17.38
CA GLU A 121 8.18 14.91 -16.63
C GLU A 121 9.13 13.93 -15.94
N ILE A 122 8.70 12.68 -15.73
CA ILE A 122 9.47 11.63 -15.02
C ILE A 122 9.97 10.51 -15.94
N LEU A 123 9.67 10.60 -17.23
CA LEU A 123 10.15 9.69 -18.28
C LEU A 123 11.34 10.31 -19.00
#